data_AF-A0A8S3XSQ6-F1
#
_entry.id   AF-A0A8S3XSQ6-F1
#
_cell.length_a   1.000
_cell.length_b   1.000
_cell.length_c   1.000
_cell.angle_alpha   90.00
_cell.angle_beta   90.00
_cell.angle_gamma   90.00
#
_symmetry.space_group_name_H-M   'P 1'
#
loop_
_entity.id
_entity.type
_entity.pdbx_description
1 polymer ?
#
loop_
_entity_poly.entity_id
_entity_poly.type
_entity_poly.pdbx_seq_one_letter_code
_entity_poly.pdbx_strand_id
1 'polypeptide(L)'
;MQKQLNLGQLKLKQDVPTRWNSTYDMLQRLLSAKDAVIVTIAIMRQELALNNDDWEVIESVATILKLFYDITVEISAEKNVSLAKVIPLCGIMNNHVKAHLNNTMLPTRVQLMLNTLDKQLEKRFSNIEKHILYSEATILDPRFKNKGFRHINNFDQAVATLKRKVCTVQQRQTTTTLPSTSDPSTSTSVSAMTSIWDQFDKEVAKLTPTNPLAAGIVEIDKYLQEPLLQRCNDPLRLWHERRSFYPILFKYALKRLHLYL
;
A
#
# COMPACT_ATOMS: atom_id res chain seq x y z
N MET A 1 -0.93 34.32 -30.35
CA MET A 1 -0.57 34.64 -28.96
C MET A 1 0.66 33.93 -28.43
N GLN A 2 0.68 32.61 -28.17
CA GLN A 2 1.89 31.96 -27.59
C GLN A 2 3.20 32.25 -28.36
N LYS A 3 3.20 32.13 -29.70
CA LYS A 3 4.36 32.50 -30.55
C LYS A 3 4.73 33.98 -30.44
N GLN A 4 3.74 34.87 -30.34
CA GLN A 4 3.95 36.32 -30.22
C GLN A 4 4.48 36.71 -28.84
N LEU A 5 4.24 35.89 -27.81
CA LEU A 5 4.74 36.06 -26.45
C LEU A 5 6.05 35.29 -26.19
N ASN A 6 6.66 34.70 -27.21
CA ASN A 6 7.84 33.82 -27.08
C ASN A 6 7.66 32.66 -26.07
N LEU A 7 6.43 32.16 -25.95
CA LEU A 7 6.10 31.03 -25.07
C LEU A 7 6.18 29.70 -25.83
N GLY A 8 6.41 28.61 -25.08
CA GLY A 8 6.28 27.25 -25.59
C GLY A 8 4.88 27.01 -26.18
N GLN A 9 4.82 26.44 -27.37
CA GLN A 9 3.54 26.20 -28.06
C GLN A 9 2.83 25.00 -27.43
N LEU A 10 1.82 25.28 -26.62
CA LEU A 10 1.06 24.30 -25.87
C LEU A 10 -0.41 24.37 -26.28
N LYS A 11 -0.97 23.25 -26.75
CA LYS A 11 -2.41 23.11 -26.91
C LYS A 11 -3.08 22.97 -25.55
N LEU A 12 -4.23 23.62 -25.36
CA LEU A 12 -5.09 23.38 -24.20
C LEU A 12 -5.59 21.94 -24.21
N LYS A 13 -5.76 21.38 -23.02
CA LYS A 13 -6.37 20.06 -22.82
C LYS A 13 -7.81 20.28 -22.36
N GLN A 14 -8.73 19.43 -22.81
CA GLN A 14 -10.10 19.42 -22.31
C GLN A 14 -10.23 18.44 -21.15
N ASP A 15 -11.08 18.79 -20.19
CA ASP A 15 -11.55 17.84 -19.19
C ASP A 15 -12.38 16.74 -19.87
N VAL A 16 -12.15 15.51 -19.47
CA VAL A 16 -12.81 14.33 -20.04
C VAL A 16 -13.29 13.49 -18.86
N PRO A 17 -14.58 13.54 -18.48
CA PRO A 17 -15.08 12.91 -17.25
C PRO A 17 -14.77 11.42 -17.11
N THR A 18 -14.57 10.71 -18.22
CA THR A 18 -14.21 9.28 -18.24
C THR A 18 -12.71 9.01 -18.04
N ARG A 19 -11.85 10.03 -18.09
CA ARG A 19 -10.41 9.94 -17.88
C ARG A 19 -10.05 10.56 -16.55
N TRP A 20 -9.67 9.72 -15.58
CA TRP A 20 -9.50 10.09 -14.17
C TRP A 20 -8.58 11.30 -13.93
N ASN A 21 -7.54 11.45 -14.74
CA ASN A 21 -6.52 12.50 -14.57
C ASN A 21 -6.80 13.77 -15.40
N SER A 22 -7.84 13.78 -16.24
CA SER A 22 -8.04 14.83 -17.25
C SER A 22 -8.31 16.21 -16.67
N THR A 23 -9.03 16.30 -15.54
CA THR A 23 -9.30 17.59 -14.87
C THR A 23 -8.00 18.24 -14.41
N TYR A 24 -7.13 17.50 -13.70
CA TYR A 24 -5.84 18.03 -13.26
C TYR A 24 -4.97 18.41 -14.47
N ASP A 25 -4.91 17.54 -15.49
CA ASP A 25 -4.17 17.79 -16.72
C ASP A 25 -4.62 19.07 -17.44
N MET A 26 -5.93 19.32 -17.50
CA MET A 26 -6.54 20.54 -18.05
C MET A 26 -6.11 21.76 -17.25
N LEU A 27 -6.30 21.76 -15.93
CA LEU A 27 -6.00 22.91 -15.07
C LEU A 27 -4.50 23.24 -15.10
N GLN A 28 -3.64 22.23 -15.00
CA GLN A 28 -2.18 22.42 -15.09
C GLN A 28 -1.78 23.00 -16.45
N ARG A 29 -2.42 22.56 -17.54
CA ARG A 29 -2.17 23.09 -18.88
C ARG A 29 -2.68 24.53 -19.03
N LEU A 30 -3.84 24.84 -18.47
CA LEU A 30 -4.40 26.19 -18.46
C LEU A 30 -3.46 27.16 -17.74
N LEU A 31 -2.95 26.78 -16.57
CA LEU A 31 -1.98 27.57 -15.80
C LEU A 31 -0.64 27.75 -16.56
N SER A 32 -0.15 26.70 -17.22
CA SER A 32 1.08 26.78 -18.02
C SER A 32 0.96 27.73 -19.23
N ALA A 33 -0.28 28.04 -19.65
CA ALA A 33 -0.57 28.92 -20.78
C ALA A 33 -1.30 30.21 -20.35
N LYS A 34 -1.30 30.54 -19.04
CA LYS A 34 -2.12 31.61 -18.43
C LYS A 34 -2.06 32.92 -19.21
N ASP A 35 -0.87 33.48 -19.43
CA ASP A 35 -0.70 34.77 -20.11
C ASP A 35 -1.26 34.75 -21.53
N ALA A 36 -0.95 33.72 -22.30
CA ALA A 36 -1.45 33.58 -23.66
C ALA A 36 -2.97 33.44 -23.70
N VAL A 37 -3.56 32.73 -22.74
CA VAL A 37 -5.01 32.55 -22.63
C VAL A 37 -5.69 33.87 -22.26
N ILE A 38 -5.17 34.60 -21.26
CA ILE A 38 -5.70 35.91 -20.85
C ILE A 38 -5.72 36.87 -22.03
N VAL A 39 -4.61 37.03 -22.75
CA VAL A 39 -4.53 37.93 -23.91
C VAL A 39 -5.46 37.48 -25.02
N THR A 40 -5.52 36.17 -25.32
CA THR A 40 -6.41 35.65 -26.37
C THR A 40 -7.88 35.89 -26.04
N ILE A 41 -8.30 35.64 -24.80
CA ILE A 41 -9.67 35.86 -24.33
C ILE A 41 -10.02 37.34 -24.36
N ALA A 42 -9.13 38.21 -23.88
CA ALA A 42 -9.36 39.66 -23.87
C ALA A 42 -9.60 40.22 -25.29
N ILE A 43 -8.93 39.68 -26.30
CA ILE A 43 -9.06 40.15 -27.69
C ILE A 43 -10.22 39.48 -28.43
N MET A 44 -10.42 38.18 -28.23
CA MET A 44 -11.32 37.39 -29.08
C MET A 44 -12.68 37.11 -28.45
N ARG A 45 -12.75 36.99 -27.12
CA ARG A 45 -13.91 36.43 -26.38
C ARG A 45 -14.01 37.02 -24.97
N GLN A 46 -14.08 38.35 -24.85
CA GLN A 46 -13.99 39.05 -23.56
C GLN A 46 -15.04 38.58 -22.53
N GLU A 47 -16.19 38.08 -22.99
CA GLU A 47 -17.24 37.51 -22.13
C GLU A 47 -16.82 36.24 -21.38
N LEU A 48 -15.71 35.61 -21.78
CA LEU A 48 -15.11 34.45 -21.12
C LEU A 48 -13.95 34.82 -20.17
N ALA A 49 -13.71 36.11 -19.93
CA ALA A 49 -12.62 36.57 -19.08
C ALA A 49 -12.79 36.08 -17.64
N LEU A 50 -11.79 35.34 -17.16
CA LEU A 50 -11.68 34.88 -15.79
C LEU A 50 -11.20 36.03 -14.90
N ASN A 51 -11.84 36.23 -13.75
CA ASN A 51 -11.40 37.21 -12.78
C ASN A 51 -10.28 36.64 -11.88
N ASN A 52 -9.75 37.46 -10.97
CA ASN A 52 -8.68 37.05 -10.07
C ASN A 52 -9.10 35.87 -9.17
N ASP A 53 -10.31 35.89 -8.64
CA ASP A 53 -10.86 34.83 -7.78
C ASP A 53 -10.97 33.49 -8.54
N ASP A 54 -11.28 33.51 -9.83
CA ASP A 54 -11.32 32.31 -10.67
C ASP A 54 -9.92 31.72 -10.84
N TRP A 55 -8.91 32.56 -11.08
CA TRP A 55 -7.52 32.11 -11.16
C TRP A 55 -7.01 31.54 -9.84
N GLU A 56 -7.33 32.18 -8.71
CA GLU A 56 -6.98 31.68 -7.38
C GLU A 56 -7.62 30.33 -7.09
N VAL A 57 -8.89 30.14 -7.48
CA VAL A 57 -9.57 28.84 -7.40
C VAL A 57 -8.88 27.80 -8.27
N ILE A 58 -8.54 28.12 -9.53
CA ILE A 58 -7.87 27.20 -10.45
C ILE A 58 -6.52 26.76 -9.89
N GLU A 59 -5.71 27.69 -9.39
CA GLU A 59 -4.40 27.42 -8.79
C GLU A 59 -4.51 26.54 -7.54
N SER A 60 -5.47 26.84 -6.67
CA SER A 60 -5.74 26.07 -5.46
C SER A 60 -6.20 24.64 -5.79
N VAL A 61 -7.15 24.49 -6.71
CA VAL A 61 -7.67 23.17 -7.11
C VAL A 61 -6.58 22.34 -7.79
N ALA A 62 -5.80 22.92 -8.72
CA ALA A 62 -4.70 22.22 -9.36
C ALA A 62 -3.67 21.72 -8.32
N THR A 63 -3.34 22.55 -7.34
CA THR A 63 -2.43 22.19 -6.24
C THR A 63 -2.97 21.02 -5.42
N ILE A 64 -4.24 21.05 -5.04
CA ILE A 64 -4.86 19.98 -4.24
C ILE A 64 -4.94 18.68 -5.04
N LEU A 65 -5.35 18.75 -6.31
CA LEU A 65 -5.52 17.57 -7.18
C LEU A 65 -4.18 16.93 -7.57
N LYS A 66 -3.06 17.63 -7.43
CA LYS A 66 -1.73 17.09 -7.75
C LYS A 66 -1.45 15.75 -7.07
N LEU A 67 -1.76 15.64 -5.78
CA LEU A 67 -1.51 14.40 -5.04
C LEU A 67 -2.32 13.23 -5.61
N PHE A 68 -3.58 13.45 -5.95
CA PHE A 68 -4.44 12.41 -6.53
C PHE A 68 -3.94 11.98 -7.89
N TYR A 69 -3.47 12.93 -8.69
CA TYR A 69 -2.81 12.65 -9.96
C TYR A 69 -1.56 11.78 -9.75
N ASP A 70 -0.68 12.15 -8.83
CA ASP A 70 0.56 11.41 -8.55
C ASP A 70 0.31 9.99 -8.07
N ILE A 71 -0.66 9.82 -7.16
CA ILE A 71 -1.09 8.50 -6.69
C ILE A 71 -1.65 7.67 -7.86
N THR A 72 -2.46 8.29 -8.72
CA THR A 72 -3.03 7.61 -9.89
C THR A 72 -1.93 7.21 -10.87
N VAL A 73 -0.92 8.06 -11.09
CA VAL A 73 0.24 7.74 -11.93
C VAL A 73 1.08 6.62 -11.32
N GLU A 74 1.35 6.66 -10.01
CA GLU A 74 2.07 5.58 -9.32
C GLU A 74 1.36 4.24 -9.48
N ILE A 75 0.04 4.23 -9.26
CA ILE A 75 -0.81 3.05 -9.44
C ILE A 75 -0.85 2.63 -10.92
N SER A 76 -0.95 3.56 -11.86
CA SER A 76 -1.06 3.22 -13.29
C SER A 76 0.26 2.79 -13.94
N ALA A 77 1.39 3.20 -13.37
CA ALA A 77 2.73 2.86 -13.87
C ALA A 77 3.17 1.46 -13.43
N GLU A 78 2.62 0.94 -12.33
CA GLU A 78 2.88 -0.42 -11.89
C GLU A 78 2.15 -1.41 -12.79
N LYS A 79 2.91 -2.27 -13.47
CA LYS A 79 2.34 -3.39 -14.27
C LYS A 79 1.37 -4.23 -13.44
N ASN A 80 1.59 -4.28 -12.13
CA ASN A 80 0.66 -4.84 -11.19
C ASN A 80 0.76 -4.07 -9.86
N VAL A 81 -0.30 -3.36 -9.45
CA VAL A 81 -0.29 -2.55 -8.23
C VAL A 81 -0.41 -3.44 -7.01
N SER A 82 0.62 -3.45 -6.15
CA SER A 82 0.57 -4.30 -4.96
C SER A 82 -0.57 -3.87 -4.04
N LEU A 83 -1.45 -4.81 -3.66
CA LEU A 83 -2.56 -4.55 -2.72
C LEU A 83 -2.09 -3.93 -1.40
N ALA A 84 -0.82 -4.15 -1.03
CA ALA A 84 -0.20 -3.60 0.17
C ALA A 84 -0.09 -2.07 0.17
N LYS A 85 -0.12 -1.42 -1.00
CA LYS A 85 -0.05 0.04 -1.11
C LYS A 85 -1.38 0.73 -0.86
N VAL A 86 -2.50 0.02 -1.03
CA VAL A 86 -3.83 0.63 -1.06
C VAL A 86 -4.19 1.33 0.24
N ILE A 87 -3.99 0.66 1.39
CA ILE A 87 -4.27 1.26 2.70
C ILE A 87 -3.38 2.49 2.96
N PRO A 88 -2.03 2.41 2.81
CA PRO A 88 -1.17 3.58 2.94
C PRO A 88 -1.57 4.76 2.04
N LEU A 89 -1.87 4.51 0.77
CA LEU A 89 -2.27 5.56 -0.18
C LEU A 89 -3.61 6.19 0.20
N CYS A 90 -4.59 5.40 0.67
CA CYS A 90 -5.82 5.93 1.23
C CYS A 90 -5.55 6.83 2.44
N GLY A 91 -4.63 6.43 3.33
CA GLY A 91 -4.20 7.25 4.46
C GLY A 91 -3.60 8.59 4.01
N ILE A 92 -2.71 8.56 3.02
CA ILE A 92 -2.07 9.76 2.45
C ILE A 92 -3.11 10.71 1.85
N MET A 93 -4.05 10.22 1.03
CA MET A 93 -5.12 11.05 0.45
C MET A 93 -5.99 11.71 1.52
N ASN A 94 -6.37 10.97 2.56
CA ASN A 94 -7.19 11.52 3.64
C ASN A 94 -6.45 12.60 4.42
N ASN A 95 -5.17 12.38 4.75
CA ASN A 95 -4.37 13.37 5.48
C ASN A 95 -4.18 14.64 4.66
N HIS A 96 -3.98 14.50 3.34
CA HIS A 96 -3.87 15.64 2.42
C HIS A 96 -5.13 16.50 2.39
N VAL A 97 -6.30 15.88 2.20
CA VAL A 97 -7.58 16.62 2.20
C VAL A 97 -7.81 17.30 3.54
N LYS A 98 -7.54 16.62 4.66
CA LYS A 98 -7.69 17.20 6.01
C LYS A 98 -6.74 18.36 6.27
N ALA A 99 -5.49 18.28 5.79
CA ALA A 99 -4.54 19.38 5.92
C ALA A 99 -5.04 20.64 5.21
N HIS A 100 -5.64 20.49 4.02
CA HIS A 100 -6.21 21.61 3.27
C HIS A 100 -7.55 22.10 3.85
N LEU A 101 -8.38 21.21 4.42
CA LEU A 101 -9.64 21.60 5.06
C LEU A 101 -9.45 22.58 6.22
N ASN A 102 -8.31 22.52 6.90
CA ASN A 102 -8.00 23.43 8.00
C ASN A 102 -7.52 24.82 7.54
N ASN A 103 -7.28 25.01 6.23
CA ASN A 103 -6.84 26.30 5.70
C ASN A 103 -8.05 27.21 5.40
N THR A 104 -8.36 28.13 6.32
CA THR A 104 -9.47 29.07 6.19
C THR A 104 -9.24 30.19 5.18
N MET A 105 -8.02 30.32 4.64
CA MET A 105 -7.69 31.32 3.61
C MET A 105 -8.06 30.83 2.20
N LEU A 106 -8.49 29.58 2.03
CA LEU A 106 -8.89 29.07 0.73
C LEU A 106 -10.24 29.66 0.29
N PRO A 107 -10.45 29.90 -1.02
CA PRO A 107 -11.73 30.37 -1.54
C PRO A 107 -12.88 29.41 -1.17
N THR A 108 -14.06 29.96 -0.89
CA THR A 108 -15.26 29.18 -0.50
C THR A 108 -15.56 28.02 -1.44
N ARG A 109 -15.41 28.22 -2.76
CA ARG A 109 -15.60 27.17 -3.78
C ARG A 109 -14.64 25.99 -3.60
N VAL A 110 -13.38 26.27 -3.25
CA VAL A 110 -12.36 25.25 -2.96
C VAL A 110 -12.71 24.51 -1.68
N GLN A 111 -13.20 25.22 -0.67
CA GLN A 111 -13.63 24.61 0.60
C GLN A 111 -14.80 23.64 0.41
N LEU A 112 -15.77 23.98 -0.44
CA LEU A 112 -16.88 23.09 -0.81
C LEU A 112 -16.39 21.83 -1.56
N MET A 113 -15.43 22.00 -2.46
CA MET A 113 -14.79 20.87 -3.16
C MET A 113 -14.07 19.95 -2.16
N LEU A 114 -13.28 20.50 -1.24
CA LEU A 114 -12.58 19.73 -0.21
C LEU A 114 -13.53 18.94 0.68
N ASN A 115 -14.63 19.56 1.14
CA ASN A 115 -15.67 18.87 1.89
C ASN A 115 -16.30 17.72 1.08
N THR A 116 -16.46 17.91 -0.23
CA THR A 116 -16.95 16.86 -1.12
C THR A 116 -15.94 15.73 -1.27
N LEU A 117 -14.64 16.05 -1.44
CA LEU A 117 -13.56 15.07 -1.51
C LEU A 117 -13.46 14.23 -0.24
N ASP A 118 -13.50 14.87 0.94
CA ASP A 118 -13.46 14.18 2.23
C ASP A 118 -14.62 13.18 2.37
N LYS A 119 -15.85 13.61 2.07
CA LYS A 119 -17.03 12.73 2.05
C LYS A 119 -16.88 11.57 1.07
N GLN A 120 -16.33 11.81 -0.12
CA GLN A 120 -16.15 10.75 -1.12
C GLN A 120 -15.05 9.77 -0.73
N LEU A 121 -13.96 10.24 -0.11
CA LEU A 121 -12.90 9.38 0.42
C LEU A 121 -13.46 8.48 1.52
N GLU A 122 -14.22 9.03 2.46
CA GLU A 122 -14.84 8.23 3.53
C GLU A 122 -15.85 7.24 2.96
N LYS A 123 -16.72 7.68 2.05
CA LYS A 123 -17.70 6.79 1.40
C LYS A 123 -17.06 5.60 0.69
N ARG A 124 -15.92 5.81 0.02
CA ARG A 124 -15.27 4.77 -0.81
C ARG A 124 -14.30 3.91 -0.02
N PHE A 125 -13.62 4.47 0.99
CA PHE A 125 -12.46 3.84 1.62
C PHE A 125 -12.58 3.67 3.14
N SER A 126 -13.69 4.05 3.78
CA SER A 126 -13.91 3.90 5.24
C SER A 126 -13.62 2.49 5.77
N ASN A 127 -13.93 1.45 5.00
CA ASN A 127 -13.74 0.05 5.40
C ASN A 127 -12.52 -0.62 4.77
N ILE A 128 -11.65 0.12 4.08
CA ILE A 128 -10.51 -0.47 3.34
C ILE A 128 -9.56 -1.23 4.28
N GLU A 129 -9.36 -0.72 5.50
CA GLU A 129 -8.51 -1.33 6.52
C GLU A 129 -9.08 -2.63 7.11
N LYS A 130 -10.40 -2.82 7.03
CA LYS A 130 -11.08 -4.03 7.51
C LYS A 130 -11.12 -5.12 6.44
N HIS A 131 -10.91 -4.74 5.17
CA HIS A 131 -10.95 -5.67 4.07
C HIS A 131 -9.69 -6.54 4.04
N ILE A 132 -9.91 -7.85 4.15
CA ILE A 132 -8.88 -8.81 4.55
C ILE A 132 -7.69 -8.91 3.59
N LEU A 133 -7.92 -8.74 2.28
CA LEU A 133 -6.83 -8.81 1.31
C LEU A 133 -5.88 -7.61 1.43
N TYR A 134 -6.43 -6.40 1.58
CA TYR A 134 -5.63 -5.19 1.70
C TYR A 134 -4.90 -5.14 3.04
N SER A 135 -5.59 -5.50 4.13
CA SER A 135 -5.01 -5.47 5.47
C SER A 135 -3.90 -6.50 5.63
N GLU A 136 -4.10 -7.75 5.19
CA GLU A 136 -3.05 -8.76 5.23
C GLU A 136 -1.87 -8.41 4.31
N ALA A 137 -2.11 -7.92 3.09
CA ALA A 137 -1.04 -7.49 2.21
C ALA A 137 -0.23 -6.33 2.81
N THR A 138 -0.89 -5.34 3.41
CA THR A 138 -0.24 -4.19 4.06
C THR A 138 0.58 -4.61 5.28
N ILE A 139 0.07 -5.54 6.10
CA ILE A 139 0.79 -6.09 7.25
C ILE A 139 2.06 -6.83 6.79
N LEU A 140 1.92 -7.69 5.78
CA LEU A 140 3.00 -8.55 5.27
C LEU A 140 4.00 -7.80 4.37
N ASP A 141 3.72 -6.56 4.00
CA ASP A 141 4.70 -5.71 3.33
C ASP A 141 5.60 -5.04 4.38
N PRO A 142 6.91 -5.37 4.41
CA PRO A 142 7.83 -4.87 5.41
C PRO A 142 8.03 -3.35 5.36
N ARG A 143 7.57 -2.67 4.30
CA ARG A 143 7.65 -1.21 4.16
C ARG A 143 6.54 -0.48 4.92
N PHE A 144 5.44 -1.16 5.27
CA PHE A 144 4.24 -0.53 5.83
C PHE A 144 3.91 -1.02 7.24
N LYS A 145 3.63 -2.31 7.42
CA LYS A 145 3.19 -2.90 8.70
C LYS A 145 2.09 -2.05 9.38
N ASN A 146 2.23 -1.74 10.68
CA ASN A 146 1.30 -0.89 11.42
C ASN A 146 1.26 0.56 10.91
N LYS A 147 2.38 1.08 10.37
CA LYS A 147 2.45 2.46 9.84
C LYS A 147 1.66 2.63 8.55
N GLY A 148 1.21 1.55 7.93
CA GLY A 148 0.26 1.60 6.82
C GLY A 148 -1.16 2.00 7.24
N PHE A 149 -1.56 1.77 8.49
CA PHE A 149 -2.94 1.95 8.97
C PHE A 149 -3.13 3.33 9.62
N ARG A 150 -4.29 3.94 9.38
CA ARG A 150 -4.78 5.12 10.12
C ARG A 150 -5.36 4.73 11.48
N HIS A 151 -6.07 3.60 11.56
CA HIS A 151 -6.74 3.18 12.79
C HIS A 151 -6.02 1.97 13.40
N ILE A 152 -5.34 2.18 14.53
CA ILE A 152 -4.57 1.13 15.20
C ILE A 152 -5.44 -0.08 15.58
N ASN A 153 -6.69 0.15 15.97
CA ASN A 153 -7.64 -0.91 16.27
C ASN A 153 -7.91 -1.84 15.06
N ASN A 154 -7.93 -1.30 13.84
CA ASN A 154 -8.11 -2.12 12.64
C ASN A 154 -6.85 -2.94 12.34
N PHE A 155 -5.65 -2.37 12.58
CA PHE A 155 -4.40 -3.12 12.49
C PHE A 155 -4.38 -4.29 13.48
N ASP A 156 -4.71 -4.05 14.75
CA ASP A 156 -4.72 -5.09 15.78
C ASP A 156 -5.70 -6.22 15.45
N GLN A 157 -6.90 -5.88 14.98
CA GLN A 157 -7.90 -6.86 14.53
C GLN A 157 -7.43 -7.67 13.31
N ALA A 158 -6.75 -7.01 12.36
CA ALA A 158 -6.21 -7.67 11.18
C ALA A 158 -5.05 -8.62 11.55
N VAL A 159 -4.16 -8.22 12.47
CA VAL A 159 -3.11 -9.09 13.01
C VAL A 159 -3.70 -10.29 13.74
N ALA A 160 -4.71 -10.10 14.59
CA ALA A 160 -5.39 -11.19 15.29
C ALA A 160 -6.03 -12.19 14.31
N THR A 161 -6.62 -11.67 13.22
CA THR A 161 -7.20 -12.49 12.15
C THR A 161 -6.12 -13.25 11.37
N LEU A 162 -4.99 -12.62 11.05
CA LEU A 162 -3.86 -13.24 10.39
C LEU A 162 -3.27 -14.38 11.25
N LYS A 163 -3.04 -14.14 12.56
CA LYS A 163 -2.60 -15.16 13.52
C LYS A 163 -3.53 -16.36 13.53
N ARG A 164 -4.85 -16.14 13.61
CA ARG A 164 -5.85 -17.22 13.58
C ARG A 164 -5.76 -18.05 12.30
N LYS A 165 -5.59 -17.40 11.14
CA LYS A 165 -5.47 -18.09 9.84
C LYS A 165 -4.21 -18.92 9.71
N VAL A 166 -3.08 -18.43 10.24
CA VAL A 166 -1.83 -19.21 10.26
C VAL A 166 -2.02 -20.48 11.10
N CYS A 167 -2.71 -20.39 12.23
CA CYS A 167 -3.04 -21.57 13.05
C CYS A 167 -3.93 -22.59 12.31
N THR A 168 -5.00 -22.15 11.64
CA THR A 168 -5.97 -23.06 11.01
C THR A 168 -5.39 -23.85 9.82
N VAL A 169 -4.48 -23.26 9.05
CA VAL A 169 -3.90 -23.92 7.86
C VAL A 169 -2.94 -25.06 8.23
N GLN A 170 -2.26 -24.97 9.38
CA GLN A 170 -1.37 -26.04 9.84
C GLN A 170 -2.10 -27.24 10.44
N GLN A 171 -3.25 -27.05 11.10
CA GLN A 171 -4.05 -28.16 11.64
C GLN A 171 -4.54 -29.14 10.56
N ARG A 172 -4.83 -28.63 9.35
CA ARG A 172 -5.23 -29.44 8.19
C ARG A 172 -4.07 -30.23 7.56
N GLN A 173 -2.83 -29.80 7.74
CA GLN A 173 -1.65 -30.50 7.20
C GLN A 173 -1.18 -31.63 8.13
N THR A 174 -1.37 -31.49 9.45
CA THR A 174 -0.99 -32.54 10.43
C THR A 174 -1.94 -33.73 10.47
N THR A 175 -3.19 -33.59 10.01
CA THR A 175 -4.20 -34.66 10.04
C THR A 175 -4.15 -35.62 8.84
N THR A 176 -3.27 -35.40 7.86
CA THR A 176 -3.21 -36.22 6.63
C THR A 176 -2.01 -37.17 6.57
N THR A 177 -1.20 -37.26 7.61
CA THR A 177 -0.11 -38.27 7.69
C THR A 177 -0.61 -39.50 8.44
N LEU A 178 -1.01 -40.54 7.69
CA LEU A 178 -1.23 -41.89 8.19
C LEU A 178 0.04 -42.40 8.89
N PRO A 179 -0.07 -43.14 10.02
CA PRO A 179 1.09 -43.76 10.65
C PRO A 179 1.52 -44.96 9.81
N SER A 180 2.62 -44.80 9.06
CA SER A 180 3.31 -45.92 8.43
C SER A 180 3.99 -46.74 9.52
N THR A 181 3.50 -47.95 9.74
CA THR A 181 4.14 -49.01 10.53
C THR A 181 5.54 -49.29 9.98
N SER A 182 6.56 -49.04 10.81
CA SER A 182 7.94 -49.41 10.54
C SER A 182 8.23 -50.78 11.17
N ASP A 183 8.37 -51.81 10.34
CA ASP A 183 9.01 -53.07 10.70
C ASP A 183 10.55 -52.92 10.75
N PRO A 184 11.26 -53.66 11.60
CA PRO A 184 12.71 -53.59 11.70
C PRO A 184 13.39 -54.66 10.82
N SER A 185 14.31 -54.24 9.95
CA SER A 185 15.29 -55.15 9.33
C SER A 185 16.70 -54.55 9.28
N THR A 186 17.53 -55.08 10.19
CA THR A 186 18.90 -55.60 10.05
C THR A 186 20.00 -54.81 9.31
N SER A 187 21.01 -54.44 10.13
CA SER A 187 22.47 -54.39 9.89
C SER A 187 23.04 -53.70 8.65
N THR A 188 23.94 -52.71 8.87
CA THR A 188 25.40 -52.89 8.66
C THR A 188 26.15 -51.72 9.30
N SER A 189 27.20 -52.08 10.03
CA SER A 189 28.14 -51.22 10.74
C SER A 189 28.87 -50.24 9.82
N VAL A 190 28.69 -48.95 10.06
CA VAL A 190 29.70 -47.93 9.75
C VAL A 190 29.89 -47.11 11.02
N SER A 191 31.15 -47.04 11.44
CA SER A 191 31.65 -46.35 12.64
C SER A 191 31.08 -44.93 12.78
N ALA A 192 29.93 -44.80 13.44
CA ALA A 192 29.49 -43.54 13.99
C ALA A 192 30.27 -43.34 15.28
N MET A 193 31.29 -42.48 15.25
CA MET A 193 31.69 -41.78 16.47
C MET A 193 30.42 -41.10 16.98
N THR A 194 29.76 -41.72 17.96
CA THR A 194 28.68 -41.08 18.70
C THR A 194 29.27 -39.81 19.27
N SER A 195 28.81 -38.67 18.76
CA SER A 195 29.26 -37.38 19.23
C SER A 195 29.01 -37.33 20.73
N ILE A 196 29.95 -36.80 21.51
CA ILE A 196 29.73 -36.53 22.94
C ILE A 196 28.47 -35.69 23.19
N TRP A 197 28.02 -34.99 22.15
CA TRP A 197 26.81 -34.17 22.13
C TRP A 197 25.53 -34.95 21.82
N ASP A 198 25.57 -36.21 21.39
CA ASP A 198 24.37 -36.94 20.96
C ASP A 198 23.30 -37.05 22.06
N GLN A 199 23.72 -37.24 23.32
CA GLN A 199 22.79 -37.25 24.44
C GLN A 199 22.26 -35.85 24.75
N PHE A 200 23.11 -34.83 24.67
CA PHE A 200 22.73 -33.44 24.87
C PHE A 200 21.75 -32.98 23.78
N ASP A 201 22.03 -33.25 22.51
CA ASP A 201 21.20 -32.91 21.36
C ASP A 201 19.84 -33.62 21.44
N LYS A 202 19.79 -34.87 21.92
CA LYS A 202 18.53 -35.60 22.17
C LYS A 202 17.71 -34.95 23.30
N GLU A 203 18.33 -34.50 24.38
CA GLU A 203 17.63 -33.79 25.46
C GLU A 203 17.16 -32.40 25.01
N VAL A 204 17.98 -31.66 24.27
CA VAL A 204 17.60 -30.36 23.67
C VAL A 204 16.44 -30.52 22.68
N ALA A 205 16.44 -31.58 21.87
CA ALA A 205 15.35 -31.87 20.93
C ALA A 205 14.01 -32.14 21.66
N LYS A 206 14.04 -32.75 22.85
CA LYS A 206 12.83 -32.95 23.69
C LYS A 206 12.31 -31.65 24.31
N LEU A 207 13.19 -30.70 24.59
CA LEU A 207 12.84 -29.39 25.17
C LEU A 207 12.32 -28.39 24.13
N THR A 208 12.54 -28.64 22.84
CA THR A 208 12.09 -27.75 21.77
C THR A 208 10.58 -27.92 21.61
N PRO A 209 9.74 -26.89 21.87
CA PRO A 209 8.30 -27.03 21.74
C PRO A 209 7.94 -27.19 20.25
N THR A 210 7.68 -28.43 19.82
CA THR A 210 7.26 -28.76 18.45
C THR A 210 5.78 -28.46 18.27
N ASN A 211 5.34 -27.24 18.60
CA ASN A 211 3.99 -26.77 18.27
C ASN A 211 4.06 -25.81 17.08
N PRO A 212 3.82 -26.28 15.85
CA PRO A 212 3.83 -25.44 14.64
C PRO A 212 2.89 -24.23 14.74
N LEU A 213 1.82 -24.32 15.55
CA LEU A 213 0.84 -23.24 15.77
C LEU A 213 1.47 -22.09 16.56
N ALA A 214 2.21 -22.42 17.63
CA ALA A 214 2.96 -21.44 18.40
C ALA A 214 4.08 -20.83 17.55
N ALA A 215 4.72 -21.62 16.69
CA ALA A 215 5.77 -21.14 15.79
C ALA A 215 5.25 -20.06 14.83
N GLY A 216 4.10 -20.26 14.17
CA GLY A 216 3.53 -19.28 13.25
C GLY A 216 3.14 -17.95 13.91
N ILE A 217 2.58 -17.98 15.12
CA ILE A 217 2.28 -16.78 15.90
C ILE A 217 3.58 -16.05 16.27
N VAL A 218 4.59 -16.78 16.73
CA VAL A 218 5.90 -16.23 17.09
C VAL A 218 6.60 -15.61 15.88
N GLU A 219 6.50 -16.22 14.69
CA GLU A 219 7.02 -15.63 13.45
C GLU A 219 6.36 -14.28 13.15
N ILE A 220 5.03 -14.18 13.25
CA ILE A 220 4.30 -12.91 13.06
C ILE A 220 4.78 -11.86 14.06
N ASP A 221 4.84 -12.20 15.35
CA ASP A 221 5.22 -11.25 16.40
C ASP A 221 6.66 -10.75 16.22
N LYS A 222 7.60 -11.65 15.92
CA LYS A 222 8.99 -11.27 15.62
C LYS A 222 9.07 -10.37 14.39
N TYR A 223 8.41 -10.74 13.29
CA TYR A 223 8.39 -9.94 12.07
C TYR A 223 7.81 -8.53 12.30
N LEU A 224 6.73 -8.41 13.08
CA LEU A 224 6.11 -7.12 13.38
C LEU A 224 7.03 -6.20 14.19
N GLN A 225 7.95 -6.76 14.98
CA GLN A 225 8.95 -6.00 15.76
C GLN A 225 10.16 -5.57 14.92
N GLU A 226 10.39 -6.17 13.76
CA GLU A 226 11.50 -5.77 12.90
C GLU A 226 11.33 -4.33 12.38
N PRO A 227 12.43 -3.61 12.12
CA PRO A 227 12.37 -2.29 11.50
C PRO A 227 11.67 -2.34 10.13
N LEU A 228 11.12 -1.20 9.73
CA LEU A 228 10.53 -1.05 8.40
C LEU A 228 11.60 -1.08 7.32
N LEU A 229 11.29 -1.74 6.20
CA LEU A 229 12.09 -1.69 5.00
C LEU A 229 11.91 -0.31 4.32
N GLN A 230 12.98 0.24 3.73
CA GLN A 230 12.83 1.49 2.99
C GLN A 230 11.94 1.32 1.76
N ARG A 231 11.20 2.38 1.42
CA ARG A 231 10.15 2.38 0.38
C ARG A 231 10.64 1.89 -0.99
N CYS A 232 11.88 2.25 -1.33
CA CYS A 232 12.51 1.97 -2.63
C CYS A 232 13.05 0.53 -2.77
N ASN A 233 13.10 -0.24 -1.68
CA ASN A 233 13.55 -1.63 -1.75
C ASN A 233 12.41 -2.58 -2.11
N ASP A 234 12.79 -3.72 -2.69
CA ASP A 234 11.86 -4.80 -3.05
C ASP A 234 11.47 -5.63 -1.80
N PRO A 235 10.19 -5.65 -1.40
CA PRO A 235 9.74 -6.46 -0.28
C PRO A 235 9.88 -7.97 -0.52
N LEU A 236 9.77 -8.46 -1.76
CA LEU A 236 9.87 -9.88 -2.07
C LEU A 236 11.29 -10.40 -1.84
N ARG A 237 12.30 -9.61 -2.24
CA ARG A 237 13.70 -9.89 -1.94
C ARG A 237 13.94 -10.09 -0.44
N LEU A 238 13.40 -9.20 0.40
CA LEU A 238 13.54 -9.33 1.86
C LEU A 238 12.91 -10.63 2.38
N TRP A 239 11.72 -10.98 1.87
CA TRP A 239 11.05 -12.23 2.24
C TRP A 239 11.89 -13.46 1.87
N HIS A 240 12.54 -13.45 0.70
CA HIS A 240 13.45 -14.52 0.29
C HIS A 240 14.68 -14.62 1.20
N GLU A 241 15.28 -13.49 1.57
CA GLU A 241 16.41 -13.44 2.51
C GLU A 241 16.02 -13.94 3.91
N ARG A 242 14.78 -13.66 4.35
CA ARG A 242 14.28 -14.05 5.68
C ARG A 242 13.56 -15.40 5.73
N ARG A 243 13.54 -16.18 4.64
CA ARG A 243 12.76 -17.42 4.52
C ARG A 243 13.09 -18.47 5.59
N SER A 244 14.34 -18.51 6.09
CA SER A 244 14.78 -19.45 7.12
C SER A 244 14.35 -19.02 8.52
N PHE A 245 14.18 -17.71 8.75
CA PHE A 245 13.72 -17.15 10.01
C PHE A 245 12.19 -17.18 10.12
N TYR A 246 11.50 -17.05 8.98
CA TYR A 246 10.04 -16.98 8.89
C TYR A 246 9.45 -17.97 7.88
N PRO A 247 9.70 -19.29 7.99
CA PRO A 247 9.31 -20.26 6.98
C PRO A 247 7.79 -20.37 6.76
N ILE A 248 6.98 -20.17 7.81
CA ILE A 248 5.52 -20.23 7.70
C ILE A 248 5.00 -18.92 7.09
N LEU A 249 5.43 -17.79 7.66
CA LEU A 249 4.98 -16.47 7.26
C LEU A 249 5.43 -16.11 5.84
N PHE A 250 6.61 -16.58 5.43
CA PHE A 250 7.12 -16.43 4.06
C PHE A 250 6.13 -16.97 3.01
N LYS A 251 5.56 -18.16 3.22
CA LYS A 251 4.56 -18.74 2.30
C LYS A 251 3.30 -17.87 2.21
N TYR A 252 2.87 -17.29 3.34
CA TYR A 252 1.73 -16.37 3.38
C TYR A 252 2.03 -15.04 2.71
N ALA A 253 3.21 -14.48 2.95
CA ALA A 253 3.68 -13.23 2.38
C ALA A 253 3.69 -13.30 0.85
N LEU A 254 4.27 -14.36 0.27
CA LEU A 254 4.24 -14.55 -1.18
C LEU A 254 2.81 -14.64 -1.72
N LYS A 255 1.89 -15.33 -1.03
CA LYS A 255 0.49 -15.42 -1.47
C LYS A 255 -0.23 -14.06 -1.49
N ARG A 256 0.18 -13.12 -0.65
CA ARG A 256 -0.47 -11.81 -0.52
C ARG A 256 0.22 -10.71 -1.31
N LEU A 257 1.53 -10.74 -1.43
CA LEU A 257 2.32 -9.71 -2.10
C LEU A 257 2.37 -9.90 -3.62
N HIS A 258 2.10 -11.11 -4.14
CA HIS A 258 1.87 -11.35 -5.56
C HIS A 258 0.43 -11.05 -6.00
N LEU A 259 -0.44 -10.59 -5.11
CA LEU A 259 -1.77 -10.12 -5.49
C LEU A 259 -1.68 -8.66 -5.91
N TYR A 260 -2.38 -8.36 -6.99
CA TYR A 260 -2.38 -7.06 -7.59
C TYR A 260 -3.80 -6.62 -7.93
N LEU A 261 -4.04 -5.31 -7.96
CA LEU A 261 -5.32 -4.71 -8.36
C LEU A 261 -5.69 -5.02 -9.81
#